data_AF-A0A9Q9I4F4-F1
#
_entry.id   AF-A0A9Q9I4F4-F1
#
_cell.length_a   1.000
_cell.length_b   1.000
_cell.length_c   1.000
_cell.angle_alpha   90.00
_cell.angle_beta   90.00
_cell.angle_gamma   90.00
#
_symmetry.space_group_name_H-M   'P 1'
#
loop_
_entity.id
_entity.type
_entity.pdbx_description
1 polymer ?
#
loop_
_entity_poly.entity_id
_entity_poly.type
_entity_poly.pdbx_seq_one_letter_code
_entity_poly.pdbx_strand_id
1 'polypeptide(L)'
;MAATDLVGIVPRRMAVKVAIAEGLAVHPLPFALPPTLLAMIWHRRNSASHAHAWLRDQVSEILTLLDDLEQSSVGSLVLGSAGNLD
;
A
#
# COMPACT_ATOMS: atom_id res chain seq x y z
N MET A 1 -11.57 14.65 -11.66
CA MET A 1 -10.10 14.72 -11.88
C MET A 1 -9.71 14.30 -13.30
N ALA A 2 -10.44 13.41 -13.98
CA ALA A 2 -10.08 12.93 -15.32
C ALA A 2 -10.23 13.95 -16.47
N ALA A 3 -10.78 15.15 -16.21
CA ALA A 3 -11.02 16.19 -17.23
C ALA A 3 -10.14 17.43 -17.04
N THR A 4 -9.04 17.30 -16.29
CA THR A 4 -8.12 18.41 -15.94
C THR A 4 -6.68 17.94 -16.06
N ASP A 5 -5.74 18.86 -16.29
CA ASP A 5 -4.29 18.58 -16.36
C ASP A 5 -3.62 18.37 -14.98
N LEU A 6 -4.33 17.74 -14.05
CA LEU A 6 -3.83 17.47 -12.70
C LEU A 6 -3.33 16.04 -12.59
N VAL A 7 -2.22 15.88 -11.86
CA VAL A 7 -1.68 14.58 -11.46
C VAL A 7 -1.88 14.37 -9.96
N GLY A 8 -2.04 13.12 -9.54
CA GLY A 8 -2.24 12.76 -8.14
C GLY A 8 -1.41 11.55 -7.73
N ILE A 9 -1.03 11.51 -6.45
CA ILE A 9 -0.36 10.38 -5.83
C ILE A 9 -1.38 9.64 -4.98
N VAL A 10 -1.61 8.37 -5.28
CA VAL A 10 -2.55 7.50 -4.57
C VAL A 10 -1.96 6.10 -4.44
N PRO A 11 -2.41 5.29 -3.47
CA PRO A 11 -1.97 3.90 -3.35
C PRO A 11 -2.17 3.12 -4.66
N ARG A 12 -1.20 2.29 -5.03
CA ARG A 12 -1.19 1.60 -6.34
C ARG A 12 -2.48 0.85 -6.67
N ARG A 13 -3.09 0.18 -5.69
CA ARG A 13 -4.36 -0.54 -5.86
C ARG A 13 -5.52 0.37 -6.26
N MET A 14 -5.54 1.59 -5.73
CA MET A 14 -6.51 2.61 -6.10
C MET A 14 -6.18 3.17 -7.49
N ALA A 15 -4.91 3.49 -7.76
CA ALA A 15 -4.48 3.99 -9.07
C ALA A 15 -4.91 3.05 -10.21
N VAL A 16 -4.68 1.74 -10.06
CA VAL A 16 -5.07 0.74 -11.09
C VAL A 16 -6.59 0.71 -11.30
N LYS A 17 -7.39 0.74 -10.24
CA LYS A 17 -8.85 0.73 -10.36
C LYS A 17 -9.38 1.99 -11.05
N VAL A 18 -8.88 3.16 -10.67
CA VAL A 18 -9.29 4.44 -11.26
C VAL A 18 -8.79 4.55 -12.71
N ALA A 19 -7.57 4.09 -12.99
CA ALA A 19 -7.03 4.05 -14.35
C ALA A 19 -7.89 3.23 -15.30
N ILE A 20 -8.38 2.07 -14.87
CA ILE A 20 -9.29 1.24 -15.67
C ILE A 20 -10.63 1.94 -15.88
N ALA A 21 -11.20 2.55 -14.83
CA ALA A 21 -12.52 3.18 -14.88
C ALA A 21 -12.53 4.47 -15.72
N GLU A 22 -11.45 5.26 -15.65
CA GLU A 22 -11.38 6.63 -16.18
C GLU A 22 -10.39 6.79 -17.34
N GLY A 23 -9.75 5.70 -17.79
CA GLY A 23 -8.76 5.72 -18.87
C GLY A 23 -7.47 6.48 -18.54
N LEU A 24 -7.08 6.52 -17.27
CA LEU A 24 -5.86 7.23 -16.82
C LEU A 24 -4.61 6.36 -16.93
N ALA A 25 -3.46 7.01 -17.12
CA ALA A 25 -2.16 6.35 -17.04
C ALA A 25 -1.65 6.27 -15.60
N VAL A 26 -0.93 5.19 -15.28
CA VAL A 26 -0.26 5.00 -13.98
C VAL A 26 1.25 4.96 -14.20
N HIS A 27 1.98 5.80 -13.46
CA HIS A 27 3.44 5.89 -13.54
C HIS A 27 4.09 5.56 -12.18
N PRO A 28 5.32 5.04 -12.16
CA PRO A 28 6.10 4.94 -10.92
C PRO A 28 6.40 6.33 -10.37
N LEU A 29 6.56 6.43 -9.06
CA LEU A 29 6.93 7.69 -8.41
C LEU A 29 8.38 8.07 -8.77
N PRO A 30 8.67 9.37 -8.97
CA PRO A 30 10.01 9.84 -9.30
C PRO A 30 10.97 9.87 -8.10
N PHE A 31 10.51 9.43 -6.92
CA PHE A 31 11.28 9.34 -5.70
C PHE A 31 10.79 8.16 -4.85
N ALA A 32 11.64 7.70 -3.94
CA ALA A 32 11.27 6.67 -2.98
C ALA A 32 10.28 7.22 -1.94
N LEU A 33 9.22 6.48 -1.66
CA LEU A 33 8.34 6.71 -0.52
C LEU A 33 8.46 5.56 0.46
N PRO A 34 8.34 5.82 1.78
CA PRO A 34 8.20 4.75 2.75
C PRO A 34 6.94 3.92 2.46
N PRO A 35 6.93 2.62 2.80
CA PRO A 35 5.74 1.78 2.71
C PRO A 35 4.55 2.40 3.45
N THR A 36 3.35 2.19 2.92
CA THR A 36 2.13 2.76 3.51
C THR A 36 1.54 1.80 4.52
N LEU A 37 1.53 2.19 5.80
CA LEU A 37 0.92 1.39 6.86
C LEU A 37 -0.60 1.43 6.80
N LEU A 38 -1.22 0.26 6.61
CA LEU A 38 -2.64 0.07 6.84
C LEU A 38 -2.87 -0.45 8.27
N ALA A 39 -3.44 0.37 9.14
CA ALA A 39 -3.67 0.01 10.53
C ALA A 39 -5.16 -0.15 10.86
N MET A 40 -5.48 -1.11 11.73
CA MET A 40 -6.79 -1.22 12.37
C MET A 40 -6.75 -0.52 13.73
N ILE A 41 -7.68 0.40 13.96
CA ILE A 41 -7.77 1.18 15.20
C ILE A 41 -9.11 0.89 15.88
N TRP A 42 -9.10 0.64 17.18
CA TRP A 42 -10.30 0.46 17.98
C TRP A 42 -10.15 1.06 19.37
N HIS A 43 -11.29 1.37 19.99
CA HIS A 43 -11.31 1.87 21.37
C HIS A 43 -11.05 0.74 22.37
N ARG A 44 -10.29 1.02 23.44
CA ARG A 44 -9.88 0.02 24.46
C ARG A 44 -11.06 -0.78 25.04
N ARG A 45 -12.21 -0.13 25.26
CA ARG A 45 -13.45 -0.76 25.77
C ARG A 45 -13.92 -1.94 24.93
N ASN A 46 -13.64 -1.95 23.62
CA ASN A 46 -14.12 -2.98 22.70
C ASN A 46 -13.11 -4.13 22.53
N SER A 47 -11.96 -4.06 23.19
CA SER A 47 -10.91 -5.08 23.08
C SER A 47 -11.36 -6.43 23.64
N ALA A 48 -12.22 -6.43 24.66
CA ALA A 48 -12.73 -7.65 25.29
C ALA A 48 -14.02 -8.20 24.63
N SER A 49 -14.56 -7.52 23.62
CA SER A 49 -15.76 -7.99 22.94
C SER A 49 -15.42 -9.08 21.93
N HIS A 50 -16.03 -10.26 22.08
CA HIS A 50 -15.80 -11.41 21.20
C HIS A 50 -16.21 -11.11 19.75
N ALA A 51 -17.29 -10.36 19.54
CA ALA A 51 -17.71 -9.98 18.19
C ALA A 51 -16.69 -9.08 17.49
N HIS A 52 -16.09 -8.13 18.22
CA HIS A 52 -15.02 -7.28 17.69
C HIS A 52 -13.70 -8.03 17.49
N ALA A 53 -13.40 -9.04 18.32
CA ALA A 53 -12.24 -9.92 18.11
C ALA A 53 -12.41 -10.71 16.81
N TRP A 54 -13.52 -11.44 16.66
CA TRP A 54 -13.80 -12.22 15.46
C TRP A 54 -13.73 -11.39 14.17
N LEU A 55 -14.35 -10.20 14.14
CA LEU A 55 -14.30 -9.34 12.97
C LEU A 55 -12.86 -8.89 12.64
N ARG A 56 -12.07 -8.53 13.65
CA ARG A 56 -10.67 -8.14 13.44
C ARG A 56 -9.84 -9.29 12.91
N ASP A 57 -10.09 -10.51 13.38
CA ASP A 57 -9.39 -11.69 12.88
C ASP A 57 -9.72 -11.93 11.41
N GLN A 58 -11.00 -11.84 11.03
CA GLN A 58 -11.43 -11.97 9.62
C GLN A 58 -10.85 -10.87 8.73
N VAL A 59 -10.84 -9.63 9.20
CA VAL A 59 -10.22 -8.51 8.45
C VAL A 59 -8.72 -8.72 8.34
N SER A 60 -8.04 -9.12 9.41
CA SER A 60 -6.60 -9.40 9.41
C SER A 60 -6.27 -10.49 8.40
N GLU A 61 -7.01 -11.60 8.41
CA GLU A 61 -6.82 -12.72 7.51
C GLU A 61 -6.87 -12.28 6.04
N ILE A 62 -7.91 -11.51 5.66
CA ILE A 62 -8.07 -10.97 4.30
C ILE A 62 -6.93 -10.01 3.94
N LEU A 63 -6.48 -9.20 4.90
CA LEU A 63 -5.48 -8.16 4.65
C LEU A 63 -4.03 -8.68 4.67
N THR A 64 -3.75 -9.89 5.21
CA THR A 64 -2.41 -10.50 5.19
C THR A 64 -1.78 -10.52 3.79
N LEU A 65 -2.62 -10.72 2.76
CA LEU A 65 -2.21 -10.70 1.35
C LEU A 65 -1.59 -9.36 0.91
N LEU A 66 -1.80 -8.27 1.64
CA LEU A 66 -1.21 -6.97 1.34
C LEU A 66 0.20 -6.83 1.90
N ASP A 67 0.48 -7.46 3.03
CA ASP A 67 1.82 -7.43 3.65
C ASP A 67 2.86 -8.14 2.78
N ASP A 68 2.46 -9.23 2.12
CA ASP A 68 3.33 -10.04 1.24
C ASP A 68 3.68 -9.32 -0.09
N LEU A 69 2.76 -8.48 -0.58
CA LEU A 69 2.93 -7.74 -1.83
C LEU A 69 3.82 -6.51 -1.69
N GLU A 70 3.82 -5.88 -0.51
CA GLU A 70 4.73 -4.76 -0.22
C GLU A 70 6.18 -5.23 -0.06
N GLN A 71 6.41 -6.36 0.62
CA GLN A 71 7.76 -6.92 0.81
C GLN A 71 8.43 -7.34 -0.51
N SER A 72 7.64 -7.81 -1.49
CA SER A 72 8.14 -8.20 -2.82
C SER A 72 8.64 -7.03 -3.66
N SER A 73 8.19 -5.79 -3.40
CA SER A 73 8.63 -4.60 -4.14
C SER A 73 9.92 -3.96 -3.59
N VAL A 74 10.28 -4.26 -2.34
CA VAL A 74 11.49 -3.71 -1.67
C VAL A 74 12.77 -4.43 -2.16
N GLY A 75 12.66 -5.67 -2.63
CA GLY A 75 13.81 -6.51 -3.02
C GLY A 75 14.58 -6.05 -4.27
N SER A 76 14.06 -5.12 -5.07
CA SER A 76 14.72 -4.67 -6.31
C SER A 76 15.65 -3.46 -6.14
N LEU A 77 15.66 -2.78 -4.98
CA LEU A 77 16.37 -1.52 -4.80
C LEU A 77 17.71 -1.62 -4.03
N VAL A 78 18.19 -2.82 -3.68
CA VAL A 78 19.44 -2.99 -2.89
C VAL A 78 20.64 -3.53 -3.69
N LEU A 79 20.50 -3.87 -4.98
CA LEU A 79 21.64 -4.36 -5.78
C LEU A 79 22.04 -3.35 -6.86
N GLY A 80 22.77 -2.30 -6.45
CA GLY A 80 23.16 -1.26 -7.39
C GLY A 80 24.05 -0.12 -6.87
N SER A 81 25.10 -0.40 -6.08
CA SER A 81 26.32 0.41 -6.20
C SER A 81 27.57 -0.41 -5.86
N ALA A 82 28.19 -0.95 -6.92
CA ALA A 82 29.60 -1.29 -6.93
C ALA A 82 30.44 -0.03 -6.68
N GLY A 83 31.61 -0.17 -6.06
CA GLY A 83 32.54 0.96 -5.98
C GLY A 83 33.67 0.78 -4.98
N ASN A 84 34.52 -0.21 -5.23
CA ASN A 84 35.89 -0.27 -4.71
C ASN A 84 36.61 1.08 -4.87
N LEU A 85 37.05 1.70 -3.78
CA LEU A 85 38.18 2.63 -3.74
C LEU A 85 38.82 2.51 -2.35
N ASP A 86 40.12 2.22 -2.41
CA ASP A 86 41.15 2.08 -1.35
C ASP A 86 41.31 0.72 -0.66
#